data_AF-A0A6C0E0X3-F1
#
_entry.id   AF-A0A6C0E0X3-F1
#
_cell.length_a   1.000
_cell.length_b   1.000
_cell.length_c   1.000
_cell.angle_alpha   90.00
_cell.angle_beta   90.00
_cell.angle_gamma   90.00
#
_symmetry.space_group_name_H-M   'P 1'
#
loop_
_entity.id
_entity.type
_entity.pdbx_description
1 polymer ?
#
loop_
_entity_poly.entity_id
_entity_poly.type
_entity_poly.pdbx_seq_one_letter_code
_entity_poly.pdbx_strand_id
1 'polypeptide(L)'
;MIELFYKIKEFWNEYDFEIVICCLLVFFLILALYRKLTGQTGSWSNGYFYNRSIFKNNDKPQHFKRDSKGEVECRRVLEAIFRKPFNKARPDFLNNPVTGGNYNLELDCYNEDLRIAVEYSGKQHYEYVPFFHKNKEAFYNQKYRDDMKRRICKDNGITLIEVPHTVKIENIEQFLKDELKQKLRNNR
;
A
#
# COMPACT_ATOMS: atom_id res chain seq x y z
N MET A 1 5.66 61.62 4.10
CA MET A 1 5.44 60.49 3.16
C MET A 1 6.76 59.89 2.69
N ILE A 2 7.59 60.66 1.97
CA ILE A 2 8.90 60.18 1.45
C ILE A 2 9.88 59.85 2.59
N GLU A 3 10.01 60.73 3.58
CA GLU A 3 10.92 60.52 4.73
C GLU A 3 10.54 59.31 5.61
N LEU A 4 9.23 59.05 5.74
CA LEU A 4 8.71 57.88 6.44
C LEU A 4 9.08 56.59 5.70
N PHE A 5 8.99 56.59 4.37
CA PHE A 5 9.35 55.45 3.54
C PHE A 5 10.85 55.12 3.64
N TYR A 6 11.73 56.13 3.68
CA TYR A 6 13.17 55.91 3.87
C TYR A 6 13.48 55.32 5.24
N LYS A 7 12.88 55.84 6.31
CA LYS A 7 13.04 55.29 7.66
C LYS A 7 12.56 53.84 7.76
N ILE A 8 11.44 53.50 7.12
CA ILE A 8 10.93 52.12 7.05
C ILE A 8 11.90 51.22 6.29
N LYS A 9 12.49 51.71 5.20
CA LYS A 9 13.43 50.93 4.38
C LYS A 9 14.76 50.67 5.11
N GLU A 10 15.29 51.67 5.81
CA GLU A 10 16.49 51.50 6.64
C GLU A 10 16.24 50.50 7.77
N PHE A 11 15.10 50.63 8.46
CA PHE A 11 14.70 49.70 9.51
C PHE A 11 14.53 48.26 9.00
N TRP A 12 13.91 48.08 7.84
CA TRP A 12 13.79 46.76 7.20
C TRP A 12 15.15 46.18 6.83
N ASN A 13 16.07 46.97 6.29
CA ASN A 13 17.40 46.46 5.93
C ASN A 13 18.26 46.11 7.15
N GLU A 14 17.97 46.67 8.32
CA GLU A 14 18.69 46.39 9.56
C GLU A 14 18.17 45.14 10.29
N TYR A 15 16.88 44.83 10.16
CA TYR A 15 16.21 43.78 10.95
C TYR A 15 15.34 42.80 10.12
N ASP A 16 15.54 42.70 8.80
CA ASP A 16 14.72 41.88 7.91
C ASP A 16 14.65 40.42 8.37
N PHE A 17 15.78 39.83 8.74
CA PHE A 17 15.87 38.46 9.18
C PHE A 17 15.11 38.20 10.50
N GLU A 18 15.29 39.07 11.49
CA GLU A 18 14.61 39.01 12.78
C GLU A 18 13.10 39.18 12.62
N ILE A 19 12.67 40.11 11.75
CA ILE A 19 11.26 40.33 11.43
C ILE A 19 10.67 39.07 10.81
N VAL A 20 11.34 38.43 9.85
CA VAL A 20 10.88 37.19 9.22
C VAL A 20 10.75 36.05 10.25
N ILE A 21 11.75 35.88 11.13
CA ILE A 21 11.70 34.87 12.19
C ILE A 21 10.53 35.14 13.15
N CYS A 22 10.36 36.39 13.59
CA CYS A 22 9.26 36.78 14.47
C CYS A 22 7.91 36.49 13.81
N CYS A 23 7.74 36.84 12.53
CA CYS A 23 6.53 36.54 11.77
C CYS A 23 6.26 35.02 11.68
N LEU A 24 7.29 34.19 11.45
CA LEU A 24 7.15 32.73 11.41
C LEU A 24 6.74 32.17 12.77
N LEU A 25 7.35 32.63 13.87
CA LEU A 25 7.00 32.20 15.22
C LEU A 25 5.55 32.56 15.57
N VAL A 26 5.13 33.80 15.24
CA VAL A 26 3.74 34.24 15.43
C VAL A 26 2.79 33.40 14.59
N PHE A 27 3.13 33.09 13.33
CA PHE A 27 2.33 32.22 12.47
C PHE A 27 2.15 30.81 13.08
N PHE A 28 3.21 30.18 13.58
CA PHE A 28 3.11 28.88 14.25
C PHE A 28 2.29 28.93 15.55
N LEU A 29 2.41 30.01 16.33
CA LEU A 29 1.60 30.23 17.54
C LEU A 29 0.11 30.36 17.21
N ILE A 30 -0.23 31.11 16.15
CA ILE A 30 -1.62 31.24 15.67
C ILE A 30 -2.16 29.87 15.24
N LEU A 31 -1.38 29.09 14.48
CA LEU A 31 -1.79 27.73 14.10
C LEU A 31 -1.98 26.82 15.33
N ALA A 32 -1.11 26.90 16.32
CA ALA A 32 -1.22 26.11 17.55
C ALA A 32 -2.48 26.49 18.35
N LEU A 33 -2.77 27.78 18.49
CA LEU A 33 -3.99 28.30 19.12
C LEU A 33 -5.25 27.89 18.35
N TYR A 34 -5.25 28.04 17.03
CA TYR A 34 -6.34 27.61 16.17
C TYR A 34 -6.64 26.12 16.34
N ARG A 35 -5.61 25.27 16.36
CA ARG A 35 -5.75 23.82 16.61
C ARG A 35 -6.30 23.52 18.01
N LYS A 36 -5.84 24.25 19.03
CA LYS A 36 -6.33 24.11 20.41
C LYS A 36 -7.82 24.48 20.53
N LEU A 37 -8.27 25.52 19.82
CA LEU A 37 -9.66 25.98 19.83
C LEU A 37 -10.60 25.12 18.98
N THR A 38 -10.13 24.61 17.84
CA THR A 38 -10.96 23.82 16.91
C THR A 38 -10.98 22.33 17.23
N GLY A 39 -10.22 21.87 18.23
CA GLY A 39 -10.16 20.45 18.62
C GLY A 39 -9.56 19.54 17.55
N GLN A 40 -8.93 20.10 16.52
CA GLN A 40 -8.31 19.33 15.44
C GLN A 40 -7.01 18.68 15.93
N THR A 41 -7.07 17.37 16.17
CA THR A 41 -5.87 16.55 16.35
C THR A 41 -5.19 16.38 14.99
N GLY A 42 -3.85 16.43 14.97
CA GLY A 42 -3.11 16.12 13.74
C GLY A 42 -3.26 14.64 13.40
N SER A 43 -3.01 14.28 12.14
CA SER A 43 -3.00 12.88 11.66
C SER A 43 -1.80 12.04 12.15
N TRP A 44 -1.07 12.51 13.18
CA TRP A 44 0.00 11.75 13.80
C TRP A 44 -0.60 10.64 14.68
N SER A 45 -0.68 9.44 14.13
CA SER A 45 -1.10 8.24 14.84
C SER A 45 0.00 7.81 15.81
N ASN A 46 -0.21 7.99 17.12
CA ASN A 46 0.76 7.64 18.14
C ASN A 46 0.61 6.20 18.67
N GLY A 47 0.17 5.24 17.85
CA GLY A 47 0.07 3.86 18.33
C GLY A 47 -0.53 2.88 17.33
N TYR A 48 0.32 1.97 16.83
CA TYR A 48 -0.02 0.56 16.67
C TYR A 48 1.25 -0.27 16.94
N PHE A 49 1.57 -0.50 18.21
CA PHE A 49 2.34 -1.69 18.56
C PHE A 49 1.40 -2.89 18.37
N TYR A 50 1.43 -3.51 17.19
CA TYR A 50 0.78 -4.80 16.99
C TYR A 50 1.64 -5.86 17.66
N ASN A 51 1.14 -6.41 18.76
CA ASN A 51 1.78 -7.49 19.46
C ASN A 51 1.88 -8.70 18.51
N ARG A 52 3.09 -9.04 18.05
CA ARG A 52 3.41 -10.14 17.10
C ARG A 52 3.30 -11.53 17.77
N SER A 53 2.50 -11.66 18.82
CA SER A 53 2.36 -12.88 19.61
C SER A 53 0.96 -13.48 19.50
N ILE A 54 0.41 -13.64 18.28
CA ILE A 54 -0.62 -14.66 18.02
C ILE A 54 -0.30 -15.34 16.69
N PHE A 55 0.83 -16.05 16.64
CA PHE A 55 0.86 -17.29 15.87
C PHE A 55 -0.05 -18.28 16.60
N LYS A 56 -1.33 -18.31 16.23
CA LYS A 56 -2.15 -19.49 16.42
C LYS A 56 -2.56 -19.98 15.04
N ASN A 57 -1.82 -21.00 14.60
CA ASN A 57 -2.27 -21.98 13.63
C ASN A 57 -3.74 -22.30 13.88
N ASN A 58 -4.57 -22.07 12.87
CA ASN A 58 -5.88 -22.64 12.76
C ASN A 58 -6.13 -22.88 11.27
N ASP A 59 -6.04 -24.15 10.89
CA ASP A 59 -6.26 -24.70 9.55
C ASP A 59 -7.73 -24.58 9.13
N LYS A 60 -8.23 -23.35 9.01
CA LYS A 60 -9.50 -23.02 8.38
C LYS A 60 -9.29 -21.89 7.37
N PRO A 61 -9.90 -21.96 6.19
CA PRO A 61 -9.83 -20.87 5.21
C PRO A 61 -10.36 -19.59 5.86
N GLN A 62 -9.47 -18.62 6.08
CA GLN A 62 -9.85 -17.33 6.62
C GLN A 62 -10.53 -16.55 5.50
N HIS A 63 -11.87 -16.48 5.55
CA HIS A 63 -12.59 -15.46 4.81
C HIS A 63 -12.40 -14.11 5.51
N PHE A 64 -11.58 -13.23 4.94
CA PHE A 64 -11.46 -11.89 5.48
C PHE A 64 -12.66 -11.06 5.01
N LYS A 65 -13.23 -10.23 5.90
CA LYS A 65 -14.41 -9.37 5.63
C LYS A 65 -14.29 -8.44 4.41
N ARG A 66 -13.12 -8.35 3.78
CA ARG A 66 -12.80 -7.44 2.67
C ARG A 66 -12.41 -8.16 1.37
N ASP A 67 -12.53 -9.48 1.30
CA ASP A 67 -12.12 -10.22 0.11
C ASP A 67 -13.12 -10.02 -1.03
N SER A 68 -12.59 -9.79 -2.23
CA SER A 68 -13.41 -9.83 -3.44
C SER A 68 -13.80 -11.27 -3.80
N LYS A 69 -14.87 -11.45 -4.58
CA LYS A 69 -15.29 -12.78 -5.05
C LYS A 69 -14.17 -13.51 -5.83
N GLY A 70 -13.35 -12.76 -6.56
CA GLY A 70 -12.21 -13.30 -7.30
C GLY A 70 -11.09 -13.80 -6.39
N GLU A 71 -10.74 -13.05 -5.33
CA GLU A 71 -9.76 -13.50 -4.33
C GLU A 71 -10.21 -14.76 -3.61
N VAL A 72 -11.49 -14.80 -3.21
CA VAL A 72 -12.09 -15.99 -2.58
C VAL A 72 -11.96 -17.21 -3.46
N GLU A 73 -12.30 -17.06 -4.75
CA GLU A 73 -12.26 -18.17 -5.69
C GLU A 73 -10.82 -18.62 -5.99
N CYS A 74 -9.88 -17.68 -6.14
CA CYS A 74 -8.46 -18.00 -6.28
C CYS A 74 -7.96 -18.83 -5.09
N ARG A 75 -8.28 -18.39 -3.86
CA ARG A 75 -7.91 -19.13 -2.64
C ARG A 75 -8.51 -20.52 -2.63
N ARG A 76 -9.83 -20.64 -2.87
CA ARG A 76 -10.55 -21.92 -2.90
C ARG A 76 -9.88 -22.91 -3.86
N VAL A 77 -9.56 -22.46 -5.07
CA VAL A 77 -8.93 -23.28 -6.10
C VAL A 77 -7.52 -23.71 -5.68
N LEU A 78 -6.69 -22.80 -5.19
CA LEU A 78 -5.32 -23.10 -4.77
C LEU A 78 -5.30 -24.11 -3.61
N GLU A 79 -6.14 -23.91 -2.60
CA GLU A 79 -6.26 -24.83 -1.47
C GLU A 79 -6.77 -26.21 -1.90
N ALA A 80 -7.66 -26.27 -2.89
CA ALA A 80 -8.13 -27.53 -3.46
C ALA A 80 -7.03 -28.28 -4.24
N ILE A 81 -6.22 -27.57 -5.01
CA ILE A 81 -5.12 -28.14 -5.81
C ILE A 81 -3.99 -28.63 -4.90
N PHE A 82 -3.53 -27.80 -3.96
CA PHE A 82 -2.32 -28.04 -3.19
C PHE A 82 -2.56 -28.68 -1.82
N ARG A 83 -3.81 -28.71 -1.35
CA ARG A 83 -4.17 -29.18 0.01
C ARG A 83 -3.37 -28.46 1.11
N LYS A 84 -3.04 -27.19 0.87
CA LYS A 84 -2.32 -26.29 1.77
C LYS A 84 -3.03 -24.94 1.82
N PRO A 85 -2.94 -24.18 2.94
CA PRO A 85 -3.58 -22.88 3.06
C PRO A 85 -2.91 -21.82 2.18
N PHE A 86 -3.71 -20.91 1.62
CA PHE A 86 -3.25 -19.75 0.83
C PHE A 86 -3.83 -18.45 1.41
N ASN A 87 -3.25 -18.02 2.53
CA ASN A 87 -3.72 -16.83 3.24
C ASN A 87 -3.20 -15.54 2.61
N LYS A 88 -3.85 -14.42 2.95
CA LYS A 88 -3.27 -13.10 2.75
C LYS A 88 -1.99 -12.98 3.57
N ALA A 89 -0.93 -12.49 2.95
CA ALA A 89 0.37 -12.40 3.62
C ALA A 89 1.07 -11.08 3.33
N ARG A 90 1.80 -10.56 4.32
CA ARG A 90 2.69 -9.40 4.16
C ARG A 90 4.13 -9.81 4.49
N PRO A 91 4.72 -10.71 3.70
CA PRO A 91 5.97 -11.36 4.07
C PRO A 91 7.11 -10.35 4.15
N ASP A 92 8.11 -10.64 5.00
CA ASP A 92 9.18 -9.71 5.34
C ASP A 92 10.06 -9.32 4.14
N PHE A 93 10.18 -10.19 3.13
CA PHE A 93 10.90 -9.87 1.89
C PHE A 93 10.13 -8.87 1.00
N LEU A 94 8.81 -8.72 1.16
CA LEU A 94 7.96 -7.88 0.32
C LEU A 94 7.92 -6.43 0.83
N ASN A 95 9.10 -5.91 1.12
CA ASN A 95 9.28 -4.60 1.71
C ASN A 95 8.94 -3.49 0.70
N ASN A 96 8.26 -2.43 1.17
CA ASN A 96 7.98 -1.25 0.36
C ASN A 96 9.03 -0.15 0.61
N PRO A 97 9.97 0.09 -0.32
CA PRO A 97 11.01 1.11 -0.14
C PRO A 97 10.44 2.53 -0.03
N VAL A 98 9.28 2.80 -0.64
CA VAL A 98 8.67 4.14 -0.65
C VAL A 98 8.18 4.56 0.74
N THR A 99 7.77 3.61 1.58
CA THR A 99 7.34 3.89 2.96
C THR A 99 8.50 3.82 3.97
N GLY A 100 9.75 3.80 3.49
CA GLY A 100 10.93 3.57 4.33
C GLY A 100 10.97 2.16 4.92
N GLY A 101 10.21 1.24 4.33
CA GLY A 101 10.05 -0.14 4.77
C GLY A 101 9.30 -0.36 6.07
N ASN A 102 8.52 0.63 6.51
CA ASN A 102 7.67 0.49 7.68
C ASN A 102 6.49 -0.47 7.47
N TYR A 103 6.09 -0.72 6.21
CA TYR A 103 4.98 -1.59 5.88
C TYR A 103 5.26 -2.38 4.60
N ASN A 104 5.28 -3.71 4.71
CA ASN A 104 5.38 -4.61 3.56
C ASN A 104 4.12 -4.53 2.69
N LEU A 105 4.27 -4.78 1.39
CA LEU A 105 3.12 -5.00 0.52
C LEU A 105 2.44 -6.32 0.91
N GLU A 106 1.19 -6.46 0.49
CA GLU A 106 0.36 -7.63 0.76
C GLU A 106 0.25 -8.51 -0.48
N LEU A 107 0.20 -9.82 -0.29
CA LEU A 107 -0.18 -10.81 -1.29
C LEU A 107 -1.58 -11.35 -0.98
N ASP A 108 -2.47 -11.43 -1.96
CA ASP A 108 -3.86 -11.90 -1.75
C ASP A 108 -3.93 -13.38 -1.31
N CYS A 109 -3.10 -14.21 -1.92
CA CYS A 109 -2.98 -15.65 -1.65
C CYS A 109 -1.49 -16.03 -1.71
N TYR A 110 -0.90 -16.43 -0.59
CA TYR A 110 0.50 -16.83 -0.54
C TYR A 110 0.71 -18.10 0.28
N ASN A 111 1.56 -18.98 -0.23
CA ASN A 111 2.07 -20.14 0.51
C ASN A 111 3.60 -20.15 0.45
N GLU A 112 4.23 -20.09 1.62
CA GLU A 112 5.69 -19.99 1.77
C GLU A 112 6.41 -21.27 1.33
N ASP A 113 5.95 -22.44 1.79
CA ASP A 113 6.56 -23.73 1.45
C ASP A 113 6.60 -23.98 -0.06
N LEU A 114 5.53 -23.60 -0.76
CA LEU A 114 5.41 -23.79 -2.21
C LEU A 114 6.08 -22.67 -3.00
N ARG A 115 6.39 -21.54 -2.36
CA ARG A 115 6.84 -20.30 -3.00
C ARG A 115 5.90 -19.86 -4.15
N ILE A 116 4.60 -19.99 -3.92
CA ILE A 116 3.55 -19.60 -4.89
C ILE A 116 2.73 -18.47 -4.29
N ALA A 117 2.54 -17.43 -5.09
CA ALA A 117 1.67 -16.30 -4.79
C ALA A 117 0.65 -16.10 -5.92
N VAL A 118 -0.58 -15.73 -5.57
CA VAL A 118 -1.61 -15.34 -6.51
C VAL A 118 -2.22 -14.01 -6.10
N GLU A 119 -2.41 -13.14 -7.09
CA GLU A 119 -3.02 -11.80 -6.96
C GLU A 119 -4.23 -11.70 -7.87
N TYR A 120 -5.38 -11.30 -7.34
CA TYR A 120 -6.56 -11.04 -8.16
C TYR A 120 -6.66 -9.55 -8.49
N SER A 121 -6.31 -9.21 -9.73
CA SER A 121 -6.23 -7.82 -10.18
C SER A 121 -7.58 -7.31 -10.68
N GLY A 122 -8.26 -6.53 -9.84
CA GLY A 122 -9.47 -5.79 -10.18
C GLY A 122 -9.28 -4.75 -11.31
N LYS A 123 -10.39 -4.18 -11.82
CA LYS A 123 -10.37 -3.13 -12.86
C LYS A 123 -9.48 -1.93 -12.51
N GLN A 124 -9.45 -1.58 -11.22
CA GLN A 124 -8.64 -0.51 -10.64
C GLN A 124 -7.12 -0.65 -10.92
N HIS A 125 -6.61 -1.86 -11.16
CA HIS A 125 -5.19 -2.07 -11.48
C HIS A 125 -4.83 -1.63 -12.91
N TYR A 126 -5.82 -1.61 -13.81
CA TYR A 126 -5.62 -1.39 -15.23
C TYR A 126 -5.96 0.04 -15.67
N GLU A 127 -7.00 0.62 -15.07
CA GLU A 127 -7.53 1.94 -15.42
C GLU A 127 -7.82 2.80 -14.19
N TYR A 128 -7.77 4.12 -14.39
CA TYR A 128 -8.17 5.09 -13.38
C TYR A 128 -9.69 5.07 -13.20
N VAL A 129 -10.13 4.45 -12.11
CA VAL A 129 -11.52 4.50 -11.65
C VAL A 129 -11.66 5.47 -10.47
N PRO A 130 -12.43 6.58 -10.58
CA PRO A 130 -12.58 7.57 -9.51
C PRO A 130 -13.11 7.00 -8.18
N PHE A 131 -13.91 5.94 -8.24
CA PHE A 131 -14.40 5.25 -7.04
C PHE A 131 -13.27 4.57 -6.24
N PHE A 132 -12.24 4.07 -6.92
CA PHE A 132 -11.12 3.37 -6.29
C PHE A 132 -9.88 4.25 -6.10
N HIS A 133 -9.79 5.36 -6.84
CA HIS A 133 -8.64 6.25 -6.83
C HIS A 133 -9.05 7.69 -6.53
N LYS A 134 -8.40 8.29 -5.54
CA LYS A 134 -8.59 9.71 -5.21
C LYS A 134 -8.18 10.64 -6.36
N ASN A 135 -7.11 10.28 -7.08
CA ASN A 135 -6.52 11.03 -8.18
C ASN A 135 -5.66 10.10 -9.05
N LYS A 136 -5.12 10.62 -10.17
CA LYS A 136 -4.31 9.81 -11.10
C LYS A 136 -3.01 9.33 -10.43
N GLU A 137 -2.45 10.12 -9.52
CA GLU A 137 -1.25 9.76 -8.77
C GLU A 137 -1.49 8.49 -7.92
N ALA A 138 -2.64 8.36 -7.27
CA ALA A 138 -3.01 7.17 -6.51
C ALA A 138 -3.08 5.90 -7.40
N PHE A 139 -3.57 6.04 -8.63
CA PHE A 139 -3.57 4.97 -9.63
C PHE A 139 -2.15 4.60 -10.09
N TYR A 140 -1.30 5.59 -10.38
CA TYR A 140 0.10 5.32 -10.71
C TYR A 140 0.86 4.66 -9.54
N ASN A 141 0.59 5.08 -8.31
CA ASN A 141 1.13 4.45 -7.11
C ASN A 141 0.63 3.01 -6.91
N GLN A 142 -0.58 2.69 -7.34
CA GLN A 142 -1.07 1.30 -7.35
C GLN A 142 -0.28 0.48 -8.38
N LYS A 143 -0.16 0.97 -9.62
CA LYS A 143 0.63 0.30 -10.67
C LYS A 143 2.10 0.09 -10.27
N TYR A 144 2.69 1.08 -9.61
CA TYR A 144 4.05 0.98 -9.09
C TYR A 144 4.17 -0.12 -8.03
N ARG A 145 3.22 -0.22 -7.09
CA ARG A 145 3.20 -1.29 -6.08
C ARG A 145 3.04 -2.66 -6.72
N ASP A 146 2.17 -2.81 -7.71
CA ASP A 146 1.98 -4.07 -8.44
C ASP A 146 3.27 -4.48 -9.16
N ASP A 147 3.97 -3.54 -9.80
CA ASP A 147 5.28 -3.79 -10.43
C ASP A 147 6.35 -4.21 -9.41
N MET A 148 6.39 -3.57 -8.24
CA MET A 148 7.28 -3.99 -7.16
C MET A 148 7.00 -5.41 -6.69
N LYS A 149 5.72 -5.80 -6.55
CA LYS A 149 5.37 -7.19 -6.20
C LYS A 149 5.97 -8.17 -7.20
N ARG A 150 5.84 -7.91 -8.51
CA ARG A 150 6.40 -8.76 -9.57
C ARG A 150 7.90 -8.91 -9.43
N ARG A 151 8.63 -7.79 -9.29
CA ARG A 151 10.09 -7.79 -9.19
C ARG A 151 10.56 -8.51 -7.94
N ILE A 152 10.04 -8.13 -6.78
CA ILE A 152 10.45 -8.71 -5.49
C ILE A 152 10.11 -10.20 -5.44
N CYS A 153 8.94 -10.63 -5.91
CA CYS A 153 8.62 -12.06 -5.98
C CYS A 153 9.59 -12.80 -6.89
N LYS A 154 9.90 -12.25 -8.07
CA LYS A 154 10.86 -12.86 -9.00
C LYS A 154 12.25 -12.99 -8.38
N ASP A 155 12.76 -11.93 -7.76
CA ASP A 155 14.09 -11.89 -7.14
C ASP A 155 14.18 -12.87 -5.95
N ASN A 156 13.06 -13.08 -5.25
CA ASN A 156 12.93 -14.07 -4.19
C ASN A 156 12.46 -15.44 -4.72
N GLY A 157 12.55 -15.75 -6.01
CA GLY A 157 12.20 -17.08 -6.54
C GLY A 157 10.77 -17.53 -6.22
N ILE A 158 9.84 -16.59 -6.11
CA ILE A 158 8.42 -16.83 -5.87
C ILE A 158 7.70 -16.78 -7.21
N THR A 159 6.91 -17.82 -7.48
CA THR A 159 6.04 -17.85 -8.65
C THR A 159 4.78 -17.03 -8.35
N LEU A 160 4.76 -15.80 -8.87
CA LEU A 160 3.60 -14.92 -8.82
C LEU A 160 2.71 -15.14 -10.05
N ILE A 161 1.43 -15.40 -9.83
CA ILE A 161 0.39 -15.47 -10.87
C ILE A 161 -0.62 -14.34 -10.63
N GLU A 162 -0.88 -13.55 -11.67
CA GLU A 162 -1.82 -12.45 -11.61
C GLU A 162 -3.08 -12.83 -12.40
N VAL A 163 -4.21 -12.92 -11.71
CA VAL A 163 -5.51 -13.24 -12.31
C VAL A 163 -6.22 -11.92 -12.63
N PRO A 164 -6.38 -11.55 -13.92
CA PRO A 164 -7.07 -10.32 -14.27
C PRO A 164 -8.58 -10.47 -14.04
N HIS A 165 -9.24 -9.38 -13.64
CA HIS A 165 -10.70 -9.31 -13.48
C HIS A 165 -11.51 -9.65 -14.76
N THR A 166 -10.87 -9.71 -15.92
CA THR A 166 -11.47 -10.15 -17.18
C THR A 166 -11.74 -11.65 -17.20
N VAL A 167 -11.05 -12.44 -16.36
CA VAL A 167 -11.33 -13.86 -16.16
C VAL A 167 -12.58 -13.97 -15.29
N LYS A 168 -13.65 -14.54 -15.85
CA LYS A 168 -14.87 -14.84 -15.10
C LYS A 168 -14.56 -15.81 -13.96
N ILE A 169 -15.28 -15.67 -12.84
CA ILE A 169 -15.10 -16.50 -11.63
C ILE A 169 -15.13 -17.99 -11.96
N GLU A 170 -16.09 -18.43 -12.77
CA GLU A 170 -16.23 -19.83 -13.23
C GLU A 170 -15.01 -20.37 -13.99
N ASN A 171 -14.20 -19.49 -14.59
CA ASN A 171 -13.01 -19.84 -15.38
C ASN A 171 -11.70 -19.66 -14.60
N ILE A 172 -11.74 -19.14 -13.37
CA ILE A 172 -10.55 -18.94 -12.54
C ILE A 172 -9.83 -20.26 -12.30
N GLU A 173 -10.58 -21.34 -12.06
CA GLU A 173 -9.98 -22.66 -11.82
C GLU A 173 -9.14 -23.15 -13.00
N GLN A 174 -9.70 -23.05 -14.21
CA GLN A 174 -9.00 -23.47 -15.42
C GLN A 174 -7.79 -22.56 -15.70
N PHE A 175 -7.96 -21.24 -15.57
CA PHE A 175 -6.89 -20.27 -15.74
C PHE A 175 -5.70 -20.57 -14.81
N LEU A 176 -5.97 -20.79 -13.51
CA LEU A 176 -4.92 -21.10 -12.54
C LEU A 176 -4.20 -22.42 -12.86
N LYS A 177 -4.93 -23.46 -13.27
CA LYS A 177 -4.33 -24.74 -13.68
C LYS A 177 -3.39 -24.57 -14.87
N ASP A 178 -3.80 -23.78 -15.87
CA ASP A 178 -3.01 -23.55 -17.08
C ASP A 178 -1.76 -22.71 -16.78
N GLU A 179 -1.90 -21.64 -16.00
CA GLU A 179 -0.77 -20.80 -15.57
C GLU A 179 0.23 -21.59 -14.71
N LEU A 180 -0.25 -22.36 -13.72
CA LEU A 180 0.61 -23.20 -12.89
C LEU A 180 1.36 -24.23 -13.74
N LYS A 181 0.69 -24.88 -14.69
CA LYS A 181 1.32 -25.85 -15.60
C LYS A 181 2.40 -25.21 -16.46
N GLN A 182 2.17 -24.00 -16.97
CA GLN A 182 3.16 -23.26 -17.76
C GLN A 182 4.37 -22.86 -16.92
N LYS A 183 4.16 -22.27 -15.74
CA LYS A 183 5.26 -21.85 -14.85
C LYS A 183 6.09 -23.03 -14.35
N LEU A 184 5.46 -24.14 -13.97
CA LEU A 184 6.16 -25.35 -13.53
C LEU A 184 6.95 -26.04 -14.65
N ARG A 185 6.56 -25.87 -15.92
CA ARG A 185 7.33 -26.35 -17.08
C ARG A 185 8.56 -25.49 -17.34
N ASN A 186 8.44 -24.17 -17.20
CA ASN A 186 9.53 -23.23 -17.49
C ASN A 186 10.61 -23.19 -16.40
N ASN A 187 10.32 -23.74 -15.22
CA ASN A 187 11.26 -23.85 -14.10
C ASN A 187 12.04 -25.19 -14.08
N ARG A 188 11.87 -26.06 -15.09
CA ARG A 188 12.68 -27.27 -15.32
C ARG A 188 13.71 -27.01 -16.41
#